data_AF-A0A774SBG3-F1
#
_entry.id   AF-A0A774SBG3-F1
#
_cell.length_a   1.000
_cell.length_b   1.000
_cell.length_c   1.000
_cell.angle_alpha   90.00
_cell.angle_beta   90.00
_cell.angle_gamma   90.00
#
_symmetry.space_group_name_H-M   'P 1'
#
loop_
_entity.id
_entity.type
_entity.pdbx_description
1 polymer ?
#
loop_
_entity_poly.entity_id
_entity_poly.type
_entity_poly.pdbx_seq_one_letter_code
_entity_poly.pdbx_strand_id
1 'polypeptide(L)'
;MKLTPNFYRDRVCLNVLAGSKDNAREIYAAAEGHVLVGVLSKNYPDVASAVADMREYAALIDNALSVGLGAGDPNQSAMVSEISRQVQPQHVNQVFTGVGTSRALLGQNETVVNGLVSPTGTPGLVKISTGPLSSRAPDGIVPIETAIALLKDMGGSSVKYFPMGGLTCRDEYKAVAEACAR
;
A
#
# COMPACT_ATOMS: atom_id res chain seq x y z
N MET A 1 -12.95 7.66 -13.48
CA MET A 1 -12.07 6.47 -13.58
C MET A 1 -12.41 5.53 -12.43
N LYS A 2 -12.28 4.21 -12.59
CA LYS A 2 -12.55 3.24 -11.51
C LYS A 2 -11.54 3.45 -10.35
N LEU A 3 -12.02 3.49 -9.11
CA LEU A 3 -11.19 3.70 -7.91
C LEU A 3 -10.95 2.43 -7.09
N THR A 4 -11.64 1.34 -7.41
CA THR A 4 -11.46 0.04 -6.76
C THR A 4 -10.62 -0.91 -7.62
N PRO A 5 -9.73 -1.74 -7.04
CA PRO A 5 -8.97 -2.73 -7.77
C PRO A 5 -9.84 -3.74 -8.54
N ASN A 6 -9.31 -4.29 -9.62
CA ASN A 6 -9.94 -5.39 -10.36
C ASN A 6 -9.50 -6.75 -9.79
N PHE A 7 -10.18 -7.23 -8.75
CA PHE A 7 -9.89 -8.53 -8.16
C PHE A 7 -10.35 -9.67 -9.07
N TYR A 8 -9.46 -10.62 -9.36
CA TYR A 8 -9.81 -11.86 -10.03
C TYR A 8 -10.80 -12.64 -9.16
N ARG A 9 -12.01 -12.86 -9.72
CA ARG A 9 -13.13 -13.53 -9.05
C ARG A 9 -13.42 -12.99 -7.65
N ASP A 10 -13.29 -11.67 -7.48
CA ASP A 10 -13.51 -10.94 -6.22
C ASP A 10 -12.59 -11.38 -5.06
N ARG A 11 -11.40 -11.93 -5.37
CA ARG A 11 -10.50 -12.51 -4.36
C ARG A 11 -9.06 -12.01 -4.41
N VAL A 12 -8.41 -12.02 -5.57
CA VAL A 12 -6.96 -11.77 -5.66
C VAL A 12 -6.66 -10.72 -6.72
N CYS A 13 -5.78 -9.77 -6.38
CA CYS A 13 -5.25 -8.79 -7.31
C CYS A 13 -3.73 -8.72 -7.10
N LEU A 14 -2.96 -8.87 -8.18
CA LEU A 14 -1.50 -8.77 -8.10
C LEU A 14 -1.08 -7.32 -7.80
N ASN A 15 0.09 -7.13 -7.19
CA ASN A 15 0.72 -5.81 -7.09
C ASN A 15 2.20 -5.94 -7.45
N VAL A 16 2.61 -5.36 -8.58
CA VAL A 16 3.97 -5.47 -9.14
C VAL A 16 4.44 -4.12 -9.65
N LEU A 17 5.75 -3.87 -9.67
CA LEU A 17 6.31 -2.59 -10.11
C LEU A 17 6.43 -2.53 -11.64
N ALA A 18 6.22 -1.34 -12.22
CA ALA A 18 6.60 -1.06 -13.60
C ALA A 18 7.95 -0.36 -13.68
N GLY A 19 8.76 -0.76 -14.66
CA GLY A 19 10.01 -0.07 -15.00
C GLY A 19 9.85 1.08 -16.00
N SER A 20 8.73 1.10 -16.74
CA SER A 20 8.38 2.11 -17.75
C SER A 20 6.88 2.09 -18.05
N LYS A 21 6.37 3.09 -18.78
CA LYS A 21 4.97 3.14 -19.23
C LYS A 21 4.60 1.99 -20.16
N ASP A 22 5.50 1.60 -21.05
CA ASP A 22 5.28 0.44 -21.92
C ASP A 22 5.22 -0.84 -21.10
N ASN A 23 6.13 -1.00 -20.14
CA ASN A 23 6.11 -2.14 -19.23
C ASN A 23 4.84 -2.17 -18.35
N ALA A 24 4.30 -1.01 -17.94
CA ALA A 24 3.02 -0.95 -17.25
C ALA A 24 1.86 -1.49 -18.10
N ARG A 25 1.82 -1.17 -19.41
CA ARG A 25 0.81 -1.73 -20.33
C ARG A 25 0.98 -3.24 -20.50
N GLU A 26 2.21 -3.71 -20.65
CA GLU A 26 2.52 -5.14 -20.76
C GLU A 26 2.08 -5.91 -19.51
N ILE A 27 2.39 -5.39 -18.32
CA ILE A 27 1.96 -5.97 -17.03
C ILE A 27 0.44 -6.02 -16.95
N TYR A 28 -0.24 -4.92 -17.28
CA TYR A 28 -1.69 -4.84 -17.21
C TYR A 28 -2.36 -5.85 -18.15
N ALA A 29 -1.89 -5.94 -19.39
CA ALA A 29 -2.37 -6.90 -20.37
C ALA A 29 -2.09 -8.35 -19.95
N ALA A 30 -0.88 -8.65 -19.48
CA ALA A 30 -0.47 -10.00 -19.06
C ALA A 30 -1.26 -10.51 -17.84
N ALA A 31 -1.71 -9.62 -16.97
CA ALA A 31 -2.55 -9.97 -15.83
C ALA A 31 -4.05 -9.95 -16.14
N GLU A 32 -4.46 -9.77 -17.41
CA GLU A 32 -5.86 -9.62 -17.83
C GLU A 32 -6.58 -8.50 -17.02
N GLY A 33 -5.84 -7.45 -16.69
CA GLY A 33 -6.30 -6.34 -15.86
C GLY A 33 -6.41 -6.62 -14.36
N HIS A 34 -6.09 -7.82 -13.87
CA HIS A 34 -6.17 -8.22 -12.45
C HIS A 34 -4.90 -7.88 -11.66
N VAL A 35 -4.42 -6.65 -11.82
CA VAL A 35 -3.16 -6.17 -11.23
C VAL A 35 -3.26 -4.70 -10.85
N LEU A 36 -2.52 -4.32 -9.82
CA LEU A 36 -2.17 -2.95 -9.49
C LEU A 36 -0.70 -2.72 -9.85
N VAL A 37 -0.44 -1.77 -10.72
CA VAL A 37 0.91 -1.46 -11.21
C VAL A 37 1.53 -0.38 -10.33
N GLY A 38 2.63 -0.75 -9.66
CA GLY A 38 3.33 0.09 -8.71
C GLY A 38 4.26 1.10 -9.37
N VAL A 39 4.10 2.38 -9.02
CA VAL A 39 5.01 3.47 -9.38
C VAL A 39 5.45 4.18 -8.09
N LEU A 40 6.76 4.41 -7.95
CA LEU A 40 7.37 4.81 -6.67
C LEU A 40 7.55 6.33 -6.59
N SER A 41 7.05 6.97 -5.54
CA SER A 41 7.23 8.40 -5.29
C SER A 41 8.70 8.81 -5.21
N LYS A 42 9.54 7.94 -4.64
CA LYS A 42 10.99 8.17 -4.49
C LYS A 42 11.76 8.33 -5.80
N ASN A 43 11.16 7.98 -6.94
CA ASN A 43 11.77 8.17 -8.26
C ASN A 43 11.57 9.60 -8.80
N TYR A 44 10.85 10.45 -8.08
CA TYR A 44 10.54 11.82 -8.49
C TYR A 44 11.11 12.82 -7.47
N PRO A 45 11.58 13.99 -7.91
CA PRO A 45 12.12 15.01 -7.01
C PRO A 45 11.04 15.72 -6.20
N ASP A 46 9.80 15.77 -6.68
CA ASP A 46 8.70 16.50 -6.05
C ASP A 46 7.32 15.92 -6.42
N VAL A 47 6.29 16.39 -5.73
CA VAL A 47 4.90 15.96 -5.94
C VAL A 47 4.43 16.27 -7.36
N ALA A 48 4.74 17.45 -7.90
CA ALA A 48 4.17 17.90 -9.17
C ALA A 48 4.63 17.01 -10.33
N SER A 49 5.93 16.71 -10.39
CA SER A 49 6.52 15.78 -11.35
C SER A 49 5.96 14.36 -11.21
N ALA A 50 5.80 13.87 -9.97
CA ALA A 50 5.19 12.56 -9.72
C ALA A 50 3.73 12.49 -10.17
N VAL A 51 2.92 13.51 -9.85
CA VAL A 51 1.50 13.56 -10.22
C VAL A 51 1.33 13.60 -11.73
N ALA A 52 2.12 14.40 -12.43
CA ALA A 52 2.08 14.49 -13.89
C ALA A 52 2.34 13.11 -14.53
N ASP A 53 3.43 12.46 -14.13
CA ASP A 53 3.83 11.18 -14.72
C ASP A 53 2.90 10.03 -14.31
N MET A 54 2.51 9.95 -13.03
CA MET A 54 1.60 8.90 -12.53
C MET A 54 0.20 8.98 -13.13
N ARG A 55 -0.30 10.17 -13.49
CA ARG A 55 -1.57 10.30 -14.23
C ARG A 55 -1.46 9.71 -15.63
N GLU A 56 -0.32 9.87 -16.29
CA GLU A 56 -0.07 9.22 -17.57
C GLU A 56 -0.03 7.70 -17.41
N TYR A 57 0.68 7.16 -16.41
CA TYR A 57 0.63 5.73 -16.11
C TYR A 57 -0.81 5.25 -15.90
N ALA A 58 -1.55 5.91 -15.01
CA ALA A 58 -2.93 5.55 -14.68
C ALA A 58 -3.85 5.52 -15.92
N ALA A 59 -3.71 6.49 -16.83
CA ALA A 59 -4.50 6.55 -18.06
C ALA A 59 -4.24 5.37 -19.01
N LEU A 60 -3.06 4.73 -18.93
CA LEU A 60 -2.68 3.61 -19.80
C LEU A 60 -3.14 2.24 -19.28
N ILE A 61 -3.61 2.17 -18.04
CA ILE A 61 -3.94 0.92 -17.33
C ILE A 61 -5.28 1.01 -16.59
N ASP A 62 -6.22 1.79 -17.10
CA ASP A 62 -7.56 1.97 -16.53
C ASP A 62 -7.57 2.33 -15.04
N ASN A 63 -6.63 3.20 -14.65
CA ASN A 63 -6.38 3.68 -13.29
C ASN A 63 -5.94 2.58 -12.30
N ALA A 64 -5.51 1.41 -12.78
CA ALA A 64 -4.95 0.31 -11.99
C ALA A 64 -3.54 0.62 -11.45
N LEU A 65 -3.35 1.84 -10.94
CA LEU A 65 -2.13 2.36 -10.38
C LEU A 65 -2.07 2.06 -8.87
N SER A 66 -0.88 1.70 -8.41
CA SER A 66 -0.51 1.62 -7.00
C SER A 66 0.58 2.64 -6.69
N VAL A 67 0.24 3.73 -6.00
CA VAL A 67 1.25 4.72 -5.55
C VAL A 67 2.09 4.10 -4.44
N GLY A 68 3.41 4.02 -4.63
CA GLY A 68 4.35 3.36 -3.73
C GLY A 68 5.32 4.34 -3.07
N LEU A 69 5.74 4.04 -1.84
CA LEU A 69 6.81 4.80 -1.16
C LEU A 69 8.19 4.58 -1.81
N GLY A 70 8.50 3.33 -2.15
CA GLY A 70 9.85 2.87 -2.52
C GLY A 70 10.53 2.14 -1.37
N ALA A 71 10.60 0.80 -1.47
CA ALA A 71 11.13 -0.11 -0.43
C ALA A 71 10.52 0.06 0.98
N GLY A 72 9.34 0.68 1.10
CA GLY A 72 8.73 0.99 2.40
C GLY A 72 9.39 2.15 3.16
N ASP A 73 10.16 3.00 2.48
CA ASP A 73 10.80 4.18 3.08
C ASP A 73 9.75 5.11 3.72
N PRO A 74 9.71 5.22 5.06
CA PRO A 74 8.67 5.98 5.74
C PRO A 74 8.71 7.46 5.44
N ASN A 75 9.88 8.01 5.05
CA ASN A 75 10.02 9.44 4.78
C ASN A 75 9.25 9.90 3.53
N GLN A 76 8.82 8.96 2.69
CA GLN A 76 7.97 9.20 1.52
C GLN A 76 6.48 9.31 1.87
N SER A 77 6.07 9.00 3.10
CA SER A 77 4.66 8.93 3.51
C SER A 77 3.86 10.20 3.18
N ALA A 78 4.41 11.39 3.47
CA ALA A 78 3.75 12.66 3.22
C ALA A 78 3.59 12.91 1.70
N MET A 79 4.66 12.71 0.93
CA MET A 79 4.66 12.86 -0.52
C MET A 79 3.66 11.91 -1.19
N VAL A 80 3.60 10.64 -0.76
CA VAL A 80 2.61 9.67 -1.27
C VAL A 80 1.18 10.12 -1.00
N SER A 81 0.89 10.65 0.19
CA SER A 81 -0.46 11.12 0.52
C SER A 81 -0.87 12.29 -0.38
N GLU A 82 0.06 13.22 -0.60
CA GLU A 82 -0.16 14.41 -1.44
C GLU A 82 -0.29 14.06 -2.94
N ILE A 83 0.52 13.13 -3.44
CA ILE A 83 0.35 12.60 -4.80
C ILE A 83 -1.03 11.96 -4.96
N SER A 84 -1.43 11.13 -3.99
CA SER A 84 -2.68 10.36 -4.05
C SER A 84 -3.92 11.26 -4.06
N ARG A 85 -3.88 12.41 -3.37
CA ARG A 85 -4.91 13.47 -3.44
C ARG A 85 -5.26 13.83 -4.88
N GLN A 86 -4.22 14.04 -5.70
CA GLN A 86 -4.35 14.58 -7.05
C GLN A 86 -4.51 13.47 -8.11
N VAL A 87 -3.90 12.31 -7.89
CA VAL A 87 -3.92 11.18 -8.84
C VAL A 87 -5.20 10.35 -8.74
N GLN A 88 -5.76 10.19 -7.53
CA GLN A 88 -6.95 9.36 -7.27
C GLN A 88 -6.79 7.91 -7.81
N PRO A 89 -5.75 7.16 -7.36
CA PRO A 89 -5.44 5.82 -7.86
C PRO A 89 -6.37 4.75 -7.30
N GLN A 90 -6.30 3.52 -7.82
CA GLN A 90 -6.98 2.37 -7.20
C GLN A 90 -6.33 1.92 -5.89
N HIS A 91 -5.01 2.15 -5.71
CA HIS A 91 -4.28 1.71 -4.54
C HIS A 91 -3.20 2.69 -4.08
N VAL A 92 -3.03 2.78 -2.76
CA VAL A 92 -2.00 3.57 -2.09
C VAL A 92 -1.29 2.70 -1.06
N ASN A 93 0.05 2.69 -1.12
CA ASN A 93 0.86 2.10 -0.07
C ASN A 93 1.14 3.14 1.01
N GLN A 94 0.90 2.80 2.27
CA GLN A 94 1.29 3.65 3.39
C GLN A 94 2.01 2.89 4.49
N VAL A 95 2.82 3.64 5.23
CA VAL A 95 3.23 3.23 6.58
C VAL A 95 2.06 3.39 7.54
N PHE A 96 2.10 2.72 8.69
CA PHE A 96 0.98 2.71 9.64
C PHE A 96 0.47 4.12 9.97
N THR A 97 1.39 5.05 10.24
CA THR A 97 1.08 6.44 10.61
C THR A 97 0.61 7.32 9.44
N GLY A 98 0.69 6.85 8.20
CA GLY A 98 0.31 7.63 7.02
C GLY A 98 -1.09 7.30 6.47
N VAL A 99 -1.72 6.23 6.98
CA VAL A 99 -3.02 5.73 6.49
C VAL A 99 -4.10 6.80 6.61
N GLY A 100 -4.28 7.37 7.81
CA GLY A 100 -5.31 8.39 8.06
C GLY A 100 -5.14 9.63 7.19
N THR A 101 -3.90 10.11 7.03
CA THR A 101 -3.58 11.26 6.18
C THR A 101 -3.92 10.99 4.71
N SER A 102 -3.53 9.82 4.17
CA SER A 102 -3.87 9.44 2.80
C SER A 102 -5.37 9.33 2.60
N ARG A 103 -6.11 8.67 3.52
CA ARG A 103 -7.57 8.58 3.43
C ARG A 103 -8.23 9.95 3.41
N ALA A 104 -7.85 10.83 4.34
CA ALA A 104 -8.43 12.17 4.43
C ALA A 104 -8.19 12.99 3.15
N LEU A 105 -6.98 12.93 2.58
CA LEU A 105 -6.63 13.66 1.36
C LEU A 105 -7.24 13.06 0.09
N LEU A 106 -7.52 11.76 0.07
CA LEU A 106 -8.27 11.13 -1.03
C LEU A 106 -9.71 11.65 -1.09
N GLY A 107 -10.34 11.92 0.06
CA GLY A 107 -11.71 12.47 0.12
C GLY A 107 -12.81 11.47 -0.23
N GLN A 108 -12.48 10.18 -0.33
CA GLN A 108 -13.39 9.08 -0.63
C GLN A 108 -12.91 7.77 0.02
N ASN A 109 -13.77 6.74 0.02
CA ASN A 109 -13.53 5.45 0.67
C ASN A 109 -13.31 4.27 -0.30
N GLU A 110 -13.22 4.53 -1.61
CA GLU A 110 -13.10 3.51 -2.66
C GLU A 110 -11.65 3.05 -2.86
N THR A 111 -10.70 3.99 -2.91
CA THR A 111 -9.27 3.67 -3.08
C THR A 111 -8.79 2.80 -1.92
N VAL A 112 -8.11 1.71 -2.24
CA VAL A 112 -7.51 0.81 -1.24
C VAL A 112 -6.26 1.47 -0.66
N VAL A 113 -6.26 1.71 0.65
CA VAL A 113 -5.08 2.23 1.37
C VAL A 113 -4.57 1.14 2.30
N ASN A 114 -3.39 0.59 2.03
CA ASN A 114 -2.79 -0.38 2.94
C ASN A 114 -2.01 0.32 4.06
N GLY A 115 -1.85 -0.35 5.20
CA GLY A 115 -0.97 0.09 6.29
C GLY A 115 0.14 -0.91 6.57
N LEU A 116 1.39 -0.45 6.53
CA LEU A 116 2.56 -1.28 6.78
C LEU A 116 2.68 -1.63 8.26
N VAL A 117 2.65 -2.94 8.54
CA VAL A 117 3.03 -3.53 9.83
C VAL A 117 4.08 -4.62 9.59
N SER A 118 4.89 -4.91 10.60
CA SER A 118 6.05 -5.79 10.45
C SER A 118 5.99 -7.02 11.37
N PRO A 119 6.64 -8.13 10.98
CA PRO A 119 6.89 -9.26 11.87
C PRO A 119 7.61 -8.84 13.15
N THR A 120 7.47 -9.66 14.19
CA THR A 120 8.08 -9.44 15.51
C THR A 120 8.88 -10.65 15.99
N GLY A 121 8.78 -11.79 15.29
CA GLY A 121 9.25 -13.09 15.76
C GLY A 121 8.26 -13.79 16.69
N THR A 122 7.09 -13.18 16.97
CA THR A 122 6.06 -13.74 17.85
C THR A 122 4.70 -13.81 17.12
N PRO A 123 4.19 -15.02 16.79
CA PRO A 123 2.87 -15.16 16.19
C PRO A 123 1.78 -14.50 17.04
N GLY A 124 0.87 -13.78 16.39
CA GLY A 124 -0.19 -13.01 17.07
C GLY A 124 0.14 -11.54 17.32
N LEU A 125 1.41 -11.14 17.19
CA LEU A 125 1.88 -9.78 17.43
C LEU A 125 2.50 -9.14 16.18
N VAL A 126 2.22 -7.85 15.98
CA VAL A 126 2.78 -7.06 14.88
C VAL A 126 3.36 -5.75 15.38
N LYS A 127 4.44 -5.31 14.73
CA LYS A 127 5.03 -3.98 14.94
C LYS A 127 4.29 -2.94 14.11
N ILE A 128 3.79 -1.89 14.76
CA ILE A 128 3.07 -0.76 14.12
C ILE A 128 3.90 0.53 14.08
N SER A 129 5.05 0.58 14.77
CA SER A 129 5.95 1.73 14.76
C SER A 129 6.75 1.81 13.45
N THR A 130 6.06 2.06 12.33
CA THR A 130 6.61 2.01 10.97
C THR A 130 6.68 3.38 10.28
N GLY A 131 6.38 4.47 10.99
CA GLY A 131 6.42 5.84 10.48
C GLY A 131 7.81 6.48 10.52
N PRO A 132 7.96 7.74 10.04
CA PRO A 132 9.27 8.39 9.92
C PRO A 132 10.04 8.48 11.24
N LEU A 133 9.36 8.90 12.30
CA LEU A 133 9.93 9.00 13.64
C LEU A 133 9.78 7.69 14.42
N SER A 134 8.60 7.07 14.36
CA SER A 134 8.31 5.87 15.15
C SER A 134 9.16 4.66 14.75
N SER A 135 9.63 4.58 13.50
CA SER A 135 10.57 3.54 13.08
C SER A 135 11.95 3.62 13.74
N ARG A 136 12.28 4.74 14.37
CA ARG A 136 13.54 4.97 15.10
C ARG A 136 13.37 4.94 16.63
N ALA A 137 12.15 4.77 17.09
CA ALA A 137 11.80 4.66 18.51
C ALA A 137 11.80 3.18 18.93
N PRO A 138 11.67 2.87 20.24
CA PRO A 138 11.36 1.52 20.69
C PRO A 138 10.13 0.95 19.96
N ASP A 139 10.15 -0.37 19.73
CA ASP A 139 9.13 -1.02 18.93
C ASP A 139 7.75 -0.95 19.60
N GLY A 140 6.79 -0.38 18.89
CA GLY A 140 5.38 -0.44 19.24
C GLY A 140 4.80 -1.75 18.73
N ILE A 141 4.69 -2.74 19.60
CA ILE A 141 4.19 -4.08 19.29
C ILE A 141 2.81 -4.27 19.91
N VAL A 142 1.85 -4.73 19.11
CA VAL A 142 0.46 -4.92 19.52
C VAL A 142 -0.11 -6.23 18.97
N PRO A 143 -1.21 -6.75 19.54
CA PRO A 143 -1.98 -7.83 18.92
C PRO A 143 -2.46 -7.46 17.51
N ILE A 144 -2.49 -8.45 16.61
CA ILE A 144 -2.91 -8.22 15.20
C ILE A 144 -4.32 -7.63 15.12
N GLU A 145 -5.25 -8.09 15.96
CA GLU A 145 -6.63 -7.59 16.01
C GLU A 145 -6.68 -6.10 16.37
N THR A 146 -5.83 -5.67 17.31
CA THR A 146 -5.70 -4.25 17.69
C THR A 146 -5.12 -3.43 16.54
N ALA A 147 -4.11 -3.95 15.84
CA ALA A 147 -3.56 -3.27 14.66
C ALA A 147 -4.61 -3.13 13.54
N ILE A 148 -5.42 -4.16 13.29
CA ILE A 148 -6.51 -4.14 12.31
C ILE A 148 -7.56 -3.08 12.70
N ALA A 149 -7.99 -3.05 13.97
CA ALA A 149 -8.95 -2.06 14.46
C ALA A 149 -8.43 -0.63 14.29
N LEU A 150 -7.18 -0.37 14.69
CA LEU A 150 -6.55 0.95 14.51
C LEU A 150 -6.43 1.34 13.03
N LEU A 151 -6.11 0.40 12.14
CA LEU A 151 -6.11 0.65 10.70
C LEU A 151 -7.50 1.03 10.19
N LYS A 152 -8.56 0.33 10.63
CA LYS A 152 -9.94 0.65 10.28
C LYS A 152 -10.34 2.05 10.80
N ASP A 153 -9.97 2.41 12.03
CA ASP A 153 -10.22 3.74 12.60
C ASP A 153 -9.52 4.86 11.80
N MET A 154 -8.35 4.56 11.24
CA MET A 154 -7.63 5.46 10.33
C MET A 154 -8.16 5.40 8.87
N GLY A 155 -9.17 4.60 8.57
CA GLY A 155 -9.75 4.44 7.23
C GLY A 155 -8.89 3.61 6.26
N GLY A 156 -8.00 2.78 6.79
CA GLY A 156 -7.23 1.79 6.04
C GLY A 156 -8.08 0.62 5.56
N SER A 157 -7.66 0.02 4.46
CA SER A 157 -8.38 -1.06 3.76
C SER A 157 -7.74 -2.42 3.94
N SER A 158 -6.43 -2.47 4.21
CA SER A 158 -5.69 -3.73 4.31
C SER A 158 -4.39 -3.61 5.12
N VAL A 159 -3.91 -4.75 5.59
CA VAL A 159 -2.58 -4.89 6.19
C VAL A 159 -1.55 -5.14 5.08
N LYS A 160 -0.48 -4.33 5.06
CA LYS A 160 0.74 -4.65 4.31
C LYS A 160 1.75 -5.27 5.27
N TYR A 161 1.82 -6.60 5.28
CA TYR A 161 2.74 -7.34 6.14
C TYR A 161 4.13 -7.42 5.50
N PHE A 162 5.07 -6.62 6.02
CA PHE A 162 6.40 -6.45 5.41
C PHE A 162 7.46 -6.11 6.46
N PRO A 163 8.71 -6.62 6.35
CA PRO A 163 9.20 -7.58 5.35
C PRO A 163 8.95 -9.04 5.75
N MET A 164 8.38 -9.85 4.85
CA MET A 164 8.03 -11.26 5.14
C MET A 164 9.22 -12.24 5.01
N GLY A 165 10.24 -11.91 4.23
CA GLY A 165 11.40 -12.79 4.01
C GLY A 165 11.03 -14.14 3.39
N GLY A 166 10.13 -14.15 2.40
CA GLY A 166 9.60 -15.41 1.84
C GLY A 166 8.79 -16.18 2.89
N LEU A 167 9.23 -17.38 3.26
CA LEU A 167 8.57 -18.21 4.28
C LEU A 167 9.25 -18.15 5.66
N THR A 168 10.15 -17.20 5.89
CA THR A 168 10.92 -17.09 7.15
C THR A 168 10.02 -16.88 8.37
N CYS A 169 8.94 -16.08 8.24
CA CYS A 169 7.97 -15.83 9.31
C CYS A 169 6.63 -16.54 9.05
N ARG A 170 6.67 -17.81 8.59
CA ARG A 170 5.47 -18.57 8.16
C ARG A 170 4.36 -18.61 9.21
N ASP A 171 4.69 -18.89 10.47
CA ASP A 171 3.67 -19.03 11.52
C ASP A 171 3.12 -17.68 11.98
N GLU A 172 3.93 -16.62 11.97
CA GLU A 172 3.43 -15.25 12.14
C GLU A 172 2.48 -14.85 10.99
N TYR A 173 2.84 -15.18 9.74
CA TYR A 173 2.02 -14.88 8.58
C TYR A 173 0.68 -15.62 8.60
N LYS A 174 0.65 -16.89 9.04
CA LYS A 174 -0.61 -17.63 9.26
C LYS A 174 -1.49 -16.92 10.29
N ALA A 175 -0.92 -16.51 11.42
CA ALA A 175 -1.67 -15.78 12.46
C ALA A 175 -2.25 -14.45 11.93
N VAL A 176 -1.51 -13.74 11.08
CA VAL A 176 -2.01 -12.53 10.40
C VAL A 176 -3.15 -12.86 9.44
N ALA A 177 -3.01 -13.90 8.62
CA ALA A 177 -4.05 -14.32 7.69
C ALA A 177 -5.33 -14.76 8.41
N GLU A 178 -5.22 -15.52 9.49
CA GLU A 178 -6.34 -15.94 10.32
C GLU A 178 -7.03 -14.75 10.99
N ALA A 179 -6.28 -13.80 11.54
CA ALA A 179 -6.84 -12.61 12.15
C ALA A 179 -7.53 -11.68 11.14
N CYS A 180 -7.01 -11.57 9.91
CA CYS A 180 -7.64 -10.81 8.83
C CYS A 180 -8.94 -11.45 8.31
N ALA A 181 -9.11 -12.77 8.48
CA ALA A 181 -10.27 -13.50 8.00
C ALA A 181 -11.45 -13.49 8.99
N ARG A 182 -11.20 -13.20 10.27
CA ARG A 182 -12.21 -13.02 11.31
C ARG A 182 -12.90 -11.66 11.19
#